data_AF-A0A4R5TS46-F1
#
_entry.id   AF-A0A4R5TS46-F1
#
_cell.length_a   1.000
_cell.length_b   1.000
_cell.length_c   1.000
_cell.angle_alpha   90.00
_cell.angle_beta   90.00
_cell.angle_gamma   90.00
#
_symmetry.space_group_name_H-M   'P 1'
#
loop_
_entity.id
_entity.type
_entity.pdbx_description
1 polymer ?
#
loop_
_entity_poly.entity_id
_entity_poly.type
_entity_poly.pdbx_seq_one_letter_code
_entity_poly.pdbx_strand_id
1 'polypeptide(L)'
;MTSDPERLHLGTAADLLSYIPHALGFLPAESLVVLMLSGGRVGATLRVGLPVAGAEADSYAREVGAILASDTAADGAVVILYTDARWSEPGRPPYRRTVRALERTLRAAGTPLRDGWLVSGSAWREYFCADTRCCPWPGRPLAEISDSTASAELVLRGSSFLPSVETAAALPPGSAVAGEPSVEAIAASYRRRCARTWTTASQFRATLLVWDHLLSGRRPPLGRQEHETAAFLLAGLSCKAIRDSVLVLAGCGLEAAEQGARACGVVADPGLPEMAPVVPRAAAERSLALEAPRGREPGGSPGGARRARRGDGPYAAPNRESIGFISGGPPPVGERVGTCRRYTDFLVGRSSEAPRWDTLDAAYDLLLRLAAVSAGESQAAVHSMLGWIEFARGRGSLACAYFERAERACPGYRLAGLLKELILRGGLPEWACSAGTAWSGWRGRLG
;
A
#
# COMPACT_ATOMS: atom_id res chain seq x y z
N MET A 1 -12.96 -18.42 -26.90
CA MET A 1 -12.12 -19.28 -26.05
C MET A 1 -11.49 -18.40 -24.99
N THR A 2 -12.13 -18.28 -23.83
CA THR A 2 -11.55 -17.65 -22.65
C THR A 2 -10.50 -18.61 -22.10
N SER A 3 -9.23 -18.36 -22.35
CA SER A 3 -8.12 -19.09 -21.73
C SER A 3 -8.26 -18.94 -20.21
N ASP A 4 -8.57 -20.06 -19.53
CA ASP A 4 -8.38 -20.20 -18.07
C ASP A 4 -6.93 -19.76 -17.78
N PRO A 5 -6.65 -18.84 -16.85
CA PRO A 5 -5.29 -18.42 -16.56
C PRO A 5 -4.44 -19.66 -16.28
N GLU A 6 -3.47 -19.90 -17.15
CA GLU A 6 -2.67 -21.12 -17.19
C GLU A 6 -2.02 -21.33 -15.83
N ARG A 7 -2.42 -22.40 -15.13
CA ARG A 7 -2.01 -22.64 -13.74
C ARG A 7 -0.57 -23.14 -13.73
N LEU A 8 0.30 -22.47 -12.97
CA LEU A 8 1.67 -22.94 -12.75
C LEU A 8 1.63 -24.20 -11.87
N HIS A 9 2.23 -25.29 -12.34
CA HIS A 9 2.32 -26.54 -11.59
C HIS A 9 3.66 -26.63 -10.84
N LEU A 10 3.60 -26.78 -9.51
CA LEU A 10 4.78 -26.93 -8.66
C LEU A 10 4.91 -28.42 -8.27
N GLY A 11 5.56 -29.21 -9.12
CA GLY A 11 5.61 -30.67 -8.98
C GLY A 11 6.73 -31.18 -8.07
N THR A 12 7.75 -30.36 -7.82
CA THR A 12 8.92 -30.73 -7.00
C THR A 12 9.17 -29.73 -5.87
N ALA A 13 9.96 -30.13 -4.87
CA ALA A 13 10.44 -29.22 -3.83
C ALA A 13 11.23 -28.04 -4.42
N ALA A 14 12.03 -28.27 -5.47
CA ALA A 14 12.77 -27.22 -6.15
C ALA A 14 11.84 -26.20 -6.83
N ASP A 15 10.77 -26.67 -7.48
CA ASP A 15 9.74 -25.79 -8.06
C ASP A 15 9.10 -24.90 -6.98
N LEU A 16 8.70 -25.50 -5.85
CA LEU A 16 8.09 -24.77 -4.73
C LEU A 16 9.06 -23.74 -4.11
N LEU A 17 10.33 -24.12 -3.91
CA LEU A 17 11.35 -23.20 -3.39
C LEU A 17 11.65 -22.06 -4.37
N SER A 18 11.54 -22.33 -5.68
CA SER A 18 11.72 -21.31 -6.72
C SER A 18 10.59 -20.29 -6.72
N TYR A 19 9.37 -20.68 -6.37
CA TYR A 19 8.20 -19.79 -6.32
C TYR A 19 8.31 -18.71 -5.24
N ILE A 20 8.94 -19.00 -4.10
CA ILE A 20 8.93 -18.13 -2.92
C ILE A 20 9.53 -16.74 -3.18
N PRO A 21 10.73 -16.58 -3.78
CA PRO A 21 11.27 -15.25 -4.09
C PRO A 21 10.38 -14.46 -5.06
N HIS A 22 9.75 -15.13 -6.02
CA HIS A 22 8.82 -14.49 -6.97
C HIS A 22 7.52 -14.03 -6.27
N ALA A 23 7.01 -14.80 -5.31
CA ALA A 23 5.85 -14.43 -4.52
C ALA A 23 6.13 -13.23 -3.59
N LEU A 24 7.34 -13.17 -3.02
CA LEU A 24 7.75 -12.11 -2.10
C LEU A 24 8.30 -10.87 -2.82
N GLY A 25 8.78 -11.02 -4.05
CA GLY A 25 9.46 -9.98 -4.83
C GLY A 25 10.93 -9.78 -4.46
N PHE A 26 11.46 -10.56 -3.51
CA PHE A 26 12.87 -10.55 -3.11
C PHE A 26 13.29 -11.91 -2.53
N LEU A 27 14.60 -12.18 -2.54
CA LEU A 27 15.16 -13.37 -1.89
C LEU A 27 15.15 -13.21 -0.35
N PRO A 28 14.49 -14.12 0.40
CA PRO A 28 14.45 -14.03 1.85
C PRO A 28 15.80 -14.38 2.47
N ALA A 29 16.15 -13.68 3.55
CA ALA A 29 17.30 -13.99 4.40
C ALA A 29 16.86 -13.93 5.87
N GLU A 30 17.42 -14.81 6.71
CA GLU A 30 17.09 -14.94 8.14
C GLU A 30 15.56 -14.92 8.40
N SER A 31 14.86 -15.77 7.67
CA SER A 31 13.39 -15.78 7.58
C SER A 31 12.78 -17.15 7.80
N LEU A 32 11.59 -17.19 8.40
CA LEU A 32 10.67 -18.31 8.34
C LEU A 32 9.54 -17.95 7.36
N VAL A 33 9.37 -18.80 6.35
CA VAL A 33 8.29 -18.71 5.36
C VAL A 33 7.34 -19.88 5.59
N VAL A 34 6.04 -19.60 5.59
CA VAL A 34 4.99 -20.61 5.64
C VAL A 34 4.09 -20.42 4.43
N LEU A 35 3.93 -21.48 3.64
CA LEU A 35 2.94 -21.52 2.55
C LEU A 35 1.75 -22.32 3.04
N MET A 36 0.56 -21.71 3.01
CA MET A 36 -0.70 -22.39 3.27
C MET A 36 -1.13 -23.14 2.01
N LEU A 37 -1.68 -24.33 2.20
CA LEU A 37 -2.15 -25.20 1.13
C LEU A 37 -3.66 -25.41 1.27
N SER A 38 -4.37 -25.42 0.14
CA SER A 38 -5.80 -25.74 0.08
C SER A 38 -6.09 -26.58 -1.16
N GLY A 39 -6.52 -27.83 -0.97
CA GLY A 39 -6.85 -28.72 -2.09
C GLY A 39 -5.69 -28.92 -3.09
N GLY A 40 -4.45 -28.96 -2.59
CA GLY A 40 -3.24 -29.09 -3.41
C GLY A 40 -2.78 -27.82 -4.13
N ARG A 41 -3.34 -26.66 -3.80
CA ARG A 41 -2.91 -25.36 -4.33
C ARG A 41 -2.21 -24.54 -3.25
N VAL A 42 -1.23 -23.75 -3.66
CA VAL A 42 -0.61 -22.74 -2.79
C VAL A 42 -1.59 -21.59 -2.59
N GLY A 43 -1.95 -21.34 -1.33
CA GLY A 43 -2.79 -20.23 -0.87
C GLY A 43 -1.93 -19.07 -0.37
N ALA A 44 -2.13 -18.66 0.87
CA ALA A 44 -1.38 -17.56 1.47
C ALA A 44 0.12 -17.90 1.68
N THR A 45 0.99 -16.93 1.39
CA THR A 45 2.42 -16.97 1.69
C THR A 45 2.72 -16.00 2.82
N LEU A 46 3.11 -16.51 3.99
CA LEU A 46 3.58 -15.70 5.12
C LEU A 46 5.09 -15.74 5.19
N ARG A 47 5.74 -14.57 5.27
CA ARG A 47 7.16 -14.44 5.63
C ARG A 47 7.29 -13.62 6.91
N VAL A 48 7.98 -14.18 7.90
CA VAL A 48 8.35 -13.54 9.15
C VAL A 48 9.85 -13.67 9.41
N GLY A 49 10.42 -12.77 10.19
CA GLY A 49 11.81 -12.90 10.63
C GLY A 49 11.99 -14.10 11.55
N LEU A 50 13.16 -14.73 11.53
CA LEU A 50 13.49 -15.78 12.49
C LEU A 50 13.47 -15.24 13.93
N PRO A 51 13.16 -16.09 14.93
CA PRO A 51 13.16 -15.65 16.32
C PRO A 51 14.56 -15.17 16.73
N VAL A 52 14.62 -14.01 17.37
CA VAL A 52 15.85 -13.48 17.96
C VAL A 52 16.37 -14.42 19.05
N ALA A 53 17.68 -14.39 19.31
CA ALA A 53 18.30 -15.21 20.34
C ALA A 53 17.61 -14.98 21.71
N GLY A 54 17.16 -16.07 22.34
CA GLY A 54 16.46 -16.03 23.62
C GLY A 54 14.93 -15.93 23.53
N ALA A 55 14.34 -15.76 22.34
CA ALA A 55 12.89 -15.76 22.19
C ALA A 55 12.26 -17.13 22.54
N GLU A 56 11.11 -17.11 23.20
CA GLU A 56 10.37 -18.34 23.54
C GLU A 56 9.68 -18.93 22.31
N ALA A 57 10.03 -20.19 21.99
CA ALA A 57 9.52 -20.89 20.82
C ALA A 57 7.99 -20.98 20.76
N ASP A 58 7.32 -21.22 21.90
CA ASP A 58 5.87 -21.33 21.94
C ASP A 58 5.16 -19.98 21.75
N SER A 59 5.74 -18.87 22.22
CA SER A 59 5.16 -17.53 21.96
C SER A 59 5.26 -17.19 20.49
N TYR A 60 6.45 -17.36 19.90
CA TYR A 60 6.67 -17.13 18.48
C TYR A 60 5.71 -17.98 17.62
N ALA A 61 5.58 -19.28 17.93
CA ALA A 61 4.67 -20.16 17.21
C ALA A 61 3.19 -19.75 17.34
N ARG A 62 2.75 -19.28 18.51
CA ARG A 62 1.39 -18.76 18.70
C ARG A 62 1.13 -17.49 17.90
N GLU A 63 2.08 -16.57 17.85
CA GLU A 63 1.98 -15.33 17.07
C GLU A 63 1.89 -15.63 15.58
N VAL A 64 2.78 -16.48 15.05
CA VAL A 64 2.74 -16.92 13.65
C VAL A 64 1.44 -17.68 13.36
N GLY A 65 1.02 -18.59 14.24
CA GLY A 65 -0.22 -19.34 14.09
C GLY A 65 -1.47 -18.45 14.07
N ALA A 66 -1.51 -17.40 14.88
CA ALA A 66 -2.64 -16.45 14.90
C ALA A 66 -2.81 -15.70 13.58
N ILE A 67 -1.70 -15.36 12.92
CA ILE A 67 -1.72 -14.76 11.57
C ILE A 67 -2.29 -15.74 10.55
N LEU A 68 -1.79 -16.98 10.56
CA LEU A 68 -2.17 -18.01 9.60
C LEU A 68 -3.61 -18.51 9.78
N ALA A 69 -4.17 -18.39 10.98
CA ALA A 69 -5.56 -18.77 11.28
C ALA A 69 -6.61 -17.96 10.49
N SER A 70 -6.21 -16.84 9.88
CA SER A 70 -7.09 -16.07 8.98
C SER A 70 -7.41 -16.80 7.67
N ASP A 71 -6.54 -17.71 7.21
CA ASP A 71 -6.76 -18.54 6.03
C ASP A 71 -7.58 -19.79 6.39
N THR A 72 -8.89 -19.60 6.54
CA THR A 72 -9.83 -20.67 6.93
C THR A 72 -10.03 -21.76 5.88
N ALA A 73 -9.55 -21.55 4.64
CA ALA A 73 -9.66 -22.53 3.57
C ALA A 73 -8.48 -23.52 3.52
N ALA A 74 -7.43 -23.28 4.30
CA ALA A 74 -6.24 -24.10 4.28
C ALA A 74 -6.44 -25.46 4.97
N ASP A 75 -5.86 -26.52 4.41
CA ASP A 75 -5.90 -27.91 4.90
C ASP A 75 -4.49 -28.50 5.18
N GLY A 76 -3.47 -27.67 4.99
CA GLY A 76 -2.07 -28.02 5.21
C GLY A 76 -1.17 -26.80 5.09
N ALA A 77 0.08 -26.97 5.51
CA ALA A 77 1.10 -25.95 5.35
C ALA A 77 2.47 -26.59 5.07
N VAL A 78 3.37 -25.83 4.45
CA VAL A 78 4.80 -26.18 4.38
C VAL A 78 5.64 -25.05 4.94
N VAL A 79 6.77 -25.39 5.56
CA VAL A 79 7.66 -24.43 6.21
C VAL A 79 9.03 -24.36 5.53
N ILE A 80 9.53 -23.15 5.30
CA ILE A 80 10.84 -22.92 4.69
C ILE A 80 11.63 -21.98 5.60
N LEU A 81 12.82 -22.41 6.01
CA LEU A 81 13.77 -21.61 6.78
C LEU A 81 14.85 -21.09 5.84
N TYR A 82 14.99 -19.77 5.73
CA TYR A 82 16.11 -19.13 5.06
C TYR A 82 17.11 -18.68 6.12
N THR A 83 18.25 -19.36 6.23
CA THR A 83 19.28 -19.03 7.22
C THR A 83 20.64 -19.62 6.89
N ASP A 84 21.70 -18.91 7.26
CA ASP A 84 23.07 -19.42 7.23
C ASP A 84 23.50 -20.07 8.57
N ALA A 85 22.56 -20.28 9.49
CA ALA A 85 22.81 -21.03 10.71
C ALA A 85 23.39 -22.41 10.39
N ARG A 86 24.55 -22.71 10.98
CA ARG A 86 25.29 -23.94 10.69
C ARG A 86 24.46 -25.18 11.02
N TRP A 87 24.28 -26.03 10.02
CA TRP A 87 23.79 -27.40 10.16
C TRP A 87 24.89 -28.34 9.64
N SER A 88 25.73 -28.84 10.56
CA SER A 88 26.84 -29.74 10.25
C SER A 88 26.54 -31.18 10.68
N GLU A 89 27.11 -32.15 9.97
CA GLU A 89 27.01 -33.57 10.34
C GLU A 89 27.85 -33.89 11.60
N PRO A 90 27.37 -34.74 12.53
CA PRO A 90 25.99 -35.10 12.81
C PRO A 90 25.34 -34.06 13.74
N GLY A 91 24.34 -33.33 13.25
CA GLY A 91 23.78 -32.17 13.96
C GLY A 91 22.26 -32.10 13.91
N ARG A 92 21.66 -31.59 14.99
CA ARG A 92 20.24 -31.25 15.04
C ARG A 92 19.99 -30.04 14.14
N PRO A 93 18.85 -29.98 13.42
CA PRO A 93 18.56 -28.83 12.58
C PRO A 93 18.44 -27.54 13.39
N PRO A 94 18.88 -26.39 12.84
CA PRO A 94 18.65 -25.06 13.41
C PRO A 94 17.17 -24.82 13.70
N TYR A 95 16.86 -24.03 14.73
CA TYR A 95 15.47 -23.65 15.09
C TYR A 95 14.49 -24.80 15.40
N ARG A 96 14.98 -26.01 15.70
CA ARG A 96 14.15 -27.20 15.97
C ARG A 96 13.03 -26.99 17.00
N ARG A 97 13.28 -26.22 18.06
CA ARG A 97 12.26 -25.94 19.08
C ARG A 97 11.12 -25.10 18.51
N THR A 98 11.45 -24.08 17.73
CA THR A 98 10.51 -23.20 17.04
C THR A 98 9.66 -23.97 16.03
N VAL A 99 10.28 -24.76 15.15
CA VAL A 99 9.55 -25.54 14.14
C VAL A 99 8.59 -26.55 14.80
N ARG A 100 9.01 -27.21 15.90
CA ARG A 100 8.15 -28.12 16.66
C ARG A 100 6.99 -27.43 17.38
N ALA A 101 7.21 -26.22 17.88
CA ALA A 101 6.14 -25.42 18.46
C ALA A 101 5.13 -25.03 17.37
N LEU A 102 5.61 -24.58 16.20
CA LEU A 102 4.78 -24.24 15.05
C LEU A 102 3.99 -25.45 14.54
N GLU A 103 4.61 -26.63 14.43
CA GLU A 103 3.94 -27.87 14.04
C GLU A 103 2.76 -28.20 14.96
N ARG A 104 2.95 -28.06 16.28
CA ARG A 104 1.88 -28.29 17.27
C ARG A 104 0.75 -27.26 17.12
N THR A 105 1.10 -25.98 17.01
CA THR A 105 0.11 -24.89 16.84
C THR A 105 -0.72 -25.09 15.58
N LEU A 106 -0.07 -25.34 14.44
CA LEU A 106 -0.75 -25.51 13.16
C LEU A 106 -1.59 -26.79 13.10
N ARG A 107 -1.10 -27.89 13.71
CA ARG A 107 -1.90 -29.13 13.82
C ARG A 107 -3.16 -28.92 14.67
N ALA A 108 -3.06 -28.19 15.77
CA ALA A 108 -4.22 -27.87 16.61
C ALA A 108 -5.25 -26.98 15.90
N ALA A 109 -4.81 -26.18 14.92
CA ALA A 109 -5.66 -25.34 14.09
C ALA A 109 -6.24 -26.07 12.85
N GLY A 110 -5.92 -27.35 12.64
CA GLY A 110 -6.42 -28.12 11.49
C GLY A 110 -5.59 -28.02 10.21
N THR A 111 -4.43 -27.35 10.24
CA THR A 111 -3.55 -27.10 9.09
C THR A 111 -2.17 -27.73 9.31
N PRO A 112 -2.03 -29.06 9.41
CA PRO A 112 -0.77 -29.69 9.78
C PRO A 112 0.36 -29.35 8.79
N LEU A 113 1.58 -29.21 9.31
CA LEU A 113 2.78 -29.12 8.48
C LEU A 113 2.97 -30.44 7.72
N ARG A 114 3.02 -30.35 6.39
CA ARG A 114 3.21 -31.49 5.49
C ARG A 114 4.69 -31.76 5.25
N ASP A 115 5.44 -30.69 5.01
CA ASP A 115 6.85 -30.74 4.66
C ASP A 115 7.58 -29.47 5.07
N GLY A 116 8.91 -29.51 4.99
CA GLY A 116 9.70 -28.32 5.19
C GLY A 116 11.15 -28.43 4.77
N TRP A 117 11.74 -27.27 4.49
CA TRP A 117 13.08 -27.14 3.95
C TRP A 117 13.87 -26.05 4.65
N LEU A 118 15.19 -26.19 4.67
CA LEU A 118 16.14 -25.15 5.03
C LEU A 118 16.93 -24.76 3.77
N VAL A 119 17.00 -23.47 3.49
CA VAL A 119 17.76 -22.86 2.40
C VAL A 119 18.83 -21.97 3.03
N SER A 120 20.10 -22.27 2.75
CA SER A 120 21.24 -21.44 3.12
C SER A 120 21.79 -20.71 1.90
N GLY A 121 22.83 -19.91 2.07
CA GLY A 121 23.54 -19.23 0.99
C GLY A 121 24.29 -20.16 0.02
N SER A 122 24.34 -21.47 0.29
CA SER A 122 25.09 -22.43 -0.56
C SER A 122 24.34 -23.72 -0.91
N ALA A 123 23.35 -24.13 -0.13
CA ALA A 123 22.63 -25.37 -0.35
C ALA A 123 21.21 -25.30 0.22
N TRP A 124 20.36 -26.23 -0.20
CA TRP A 124 19.05 -26.45 0.41
C TRP A 124 18.90 -27.90 0.86
N ARG A 125 18.12 -28.14 1.91
CA ARG A 125 17.98 -29.46 2.53
C ARG A 125 16.57 -29.64 3.10
N GLU A 126 16.04 -30.85 3.00
CA GLU A 126 14.79 -31.21 3.66
C GLU A 126 14.98 -31.21 5.19
N TYR A 127 14.09 -30.53 5.90
CA TYR A 127 14.23 -30.22 7.32
C TYR A 127 13.95 -31.43 8.22
N PHE A 128 13.04 -32.30 7.79
CA PHE A 128 12.57 -33.46 8.55
C PHE A 128 13.30 -34.76 8.19
N CYS A 129 14.07 -34.78 7.09
CA CYS A 129 14.78 -35.96 6.61
C CYS A 129 16.15 -36.15 7.29
N ALA A 130 16.38 -37.35 7.83
CA ALA A 130 17.64 -37.76 8.44
C ALA A 130 18.47 -38.71 7.55
N ASP A 131 17.95 -39.17 6.41
CA ASP A 131 18.67 -40.08 5.51
C ASP A 131 19.72 -39.29 4.71
N THR A 132 21.00 -39.62 4.90
CA THR A 132 22.13 -38.97 4.22
C THR A 132 22.24 -39.33 2.74
N ARG A 133 21.59 -40.40 2.28
CA ARG A 133 21.50 -40.75 0.86
C ARG A 133 20.41 -39.95 0.15
N CYS A 134 19.32 -39.65 0.87
CA CYS A 134 18.24 -38.79 0.37
C CYS A 134 18.64 -37.30 0.42
N CYS A 135 19.31 -36.90 1.51
CA CYS A 135 19.75 -35.53 1.76
C CYS A 135 21.27 -35.52 2.05
N PRO A 136 22.13 -35.35 1.04
CA PRO A 136 23.58 -35.29 1.24
C PRO A 136 23.97 -34.05 2.07
N TRP A 137 25.14 -34.09 2.70
CA TRP A 137 25.69 -32.91 3.39
C TRP A 137 26.51 -32.05 2.42
N PRO A 138 26.43 -30.71 2.49
CA PRO A 138 25.58 -29.91 3.41
C PRO A 138 24.10 -29.83 2.98
N GLY A 139 23.79 -30.26 1.77
CA GLY A 139 22.45 -30.27 1.18
C GLY A 139 22.55 -30.52 -0.33
N ARG A 140 21.46 -30.25 -1.03
CA ARG A 140 21.40 -30.21 -2.50
C ARG A 140 21.83 -28.82 -3.00
N PRO A 141 22.41 -28.72 -4.21
CA PRO A 141 22.88 -27.44 -4.74
C PRO A 141 21.70 -26.50 -5.06
N LEU A 142 21.89 -25.19 -4.82
CA LEU A 142 20.87 -24.17 -5.11
C LEU A 142 20.52 -24.06 -6.60
N ALA A 143 21.43 -24.49 -7.49
CA ALA A 143 21.20 -24.52 -8.95
C ALA A 143 19.94 -25.32 -9.33
N GLU A 144 19.59 -26.37 -8.56
CA GLU A 144 18.36 -27.13 -8.83
C GLU A 144 17.09 -26.29 -8.64
N ILE A 145 17.12 -25.27 -7.78
CA ILE A 145 16.00 -24.34 -7.59
C ILE A 145 15.94 -23.36 -8.76
N SER A 146 17.07 -22.75 -9.13
CA SER A 146 17.13 -21.78 -10.24
C SER A 146 16.84 -22.40 -11.59
N ASP A 147 17.22 -23.66 -11.78
CA ASP A 147 17.11 -24.38 -13.05
C ASP A 147 15.80 -25.19 -13.13
N SER A 148 14.93 -25.06 -12.13
CA SER A 148 13.64 -25.73 -12.08
C SER A 148 12.70 -25.25 -13.19
N THR A 149 11.77 -26.12 -13.59
CA THR A 149 10.80 -25.80 -14.65
C THR A 149 9.91 -24.64 -14.23
N ALA A 150 9.50 -24.60 -12.96
CA ALA A 150 8.70 -23.49 -12.45
C ALA A 150 9.45 -22.15 -12.45
N SER A 151 10.75 -22.14 -12.14
CA SER A 151 11.55 -20.91 -12.20
C SER A 151 11.61 -20.35 -13.62
N ALA A 152 11.92 -21.19 -14.61
CA ALA A 152 11.96 -20.79 -16.01
C ALA A 152 10.61 -20.25 -16.49
N GLU A 153 9.51 -20.88 -16.09
CA GLU A 153 8.16 -20.45 -16.44
C GLU A 153 7.77 -19.12 -15.77
N LEU A 154 8.12 -18.91 -14.49
CA LEU A 154 7.89 -17.65 -13.79
C LEU A 154 8.63 -16.49 -14.47
N VAL A 155 9.88 -16.72 -14.90
CA VAL A 155 10.67 -15.74 -15.66
C VAL A 155 10.04 -15.47 -17.03
N LEU A 156 9.60 -16.52 -17.74
CA LEU A 156 8.90 -16.38 -19.03
C LEU A 156 7.62 -15.54 -18.89
N ARG A 157 6.90 -15.70 -17.78
CA ARG A 157 5.72 -14.89 -17.42
C ARG A 157 6.07 -13.47 -16.93
N GLY A 158 7.34 -13.06 -17.01
CA GLY A 158 7.82 -11.72 -16.68
C GLY A 158 7.97 -11.46 -15.19
N SER A 159 7.97 -12.49 -14.35
CA SER A 159 8.23 -12.35 -12.91
C SER A 159 9.72 -12.20 -12.65
N SER A 160 10.08 -11.27 -11.76
CA SER A 160 11.45 -11.03 -11.32
C SER A 160 11.44 -10.70 -9.83
N PHE A 161 12.51 -11.04 -9.13
CA PHE A 161 12.68 -10.70 -7.72
C PHE A 161 14.05 -10.07 -7.49
N LEU A 162 14.16 -9.32 -6.40
CA LEU A 162 15.36 -8.61 -6.02
C LEU A 162 16.24 -9.43 -5.05
N PRO A 163 17.54 -9.11 -4.93
CA PRO A 163 18.43 -9.86 -4.05
C PRO A 163 18.09 -9.77 -2.56
N SER A 164 17.42 -8.69 -2.12
CA SER A 164 17.03 -8.52 -0.72
C SER A 164 15.87 -7.53 -0.57
N VAL A 165 15.26 -7.51 0.62
CA VAL A 165 14.20 -6.55 0.97
C VAL A 165 14.72 -5.11 1.01
N GLU A 166 15.98 -4.92 1.39
CA GLU A 166 16.65 -3.61 1.41
C GLU A 166 16.84 -3.07 -0.01
N THR A 167 17.17 -3.93 -0.97
CA THR A 167 17.20 -3.56 -2.39
C THR A 167 15.81 -3.25 -2.91
N ALA A 168 14.78 -4.01 -2.50
CA ALA A 168 13.39 -3.74 -2.87
C ALA A 168 12.86 -2.41 -2.33
N ALA A 169 13.28 -2.01 -1.13
CA ALA A 169 12.95 -0.70 -0.57
C ALA A 169 13.88 0.43 -1.06
N ALA A 170 14.90 0.13 -1.87
CA ALA A 170 15.82 1.13 -2.38
C ALA A 170 15.15 1.97 -3.48
N LEU A 171 15.51 3.24 -3.55
CA LEU A 171 15.13 4.06 -4.69
C LEU A 171 15.90 3.58 -5.93
N PRO A 172 15.28 3.56 -7.12
CA PRO A 172 15.95 3.09 -8.33
C PRO A 172 17.29 3.82 -8.57
N PRO A 173 18.33 3.16 -9.09
CA PRO A 173 19.58 3.81 -9.49
C PRO A 173 19.29 4.96 -10.47
N GLY A 174 19.93 6.11 -10.28
CA GLY A 174 19.64 7.32 -11.09
C GLY A 174 18.43 8.14 -10.64
N SER A 175 17.68 7.69 -9.62
CA SER A 175 16.67 8.52 -8.94
C SER A 175 17.29 9.61 -8.06
N ALA A 176 18.61 9.55 -7.85
CA ALA A 176 19.35 10.61 -7.18
C ALA A 176 19.48 11.82 -8.11
N VAL A 177 18.54 12.75 -7.99
CA VAL A 177 18.92 14.17 -8.00
C VAL A 177 19.14 14.52 -6.53
N ALA A 178 20.26 14.05 -5.98
CA ALA A 178 20.58 14.26 -4.58
C ALA A 178 20.64 15.76 -4.29
N GLY A 179 19.66 16.24 -3.52
CA GLY A 179 19.72 17.54 -2.87
C GLY A 179 19.91 18.71 -3.82
N GLU A 180 19.14 18.84 -4.90
CA GLU A 180 18.95 20.18 -5.45
C GLU A 180 18.29 21.02 -4.34
N PRO A 181 18.94 22.06 -3.81
CA PRO A 181 18.40 22.88 -2.72
C PRO A 181 17.10 23.60 -3.09
N SER A 182 16.60 23.44 -4.33
CA SER A 182 15.38 24.04 -4.86
C SER A 182 14.11 23.42 -4.27
N VAL A 183 13.93 22.09 -4.31
CA VAL A 183 12.65 21.45 -3.93
C VAL A 183 12.37 21.60 -2.44
N GLU A 184 13.33 21.28 -1.57
CA GLU A 184 13.15 21.42 -0.12
C GLU A 184 13.05 22.90 0.32
N ALA A 185 13.75 23.82 -0.33
CA ALA A 185 13.59 25.26 -0.03
C ALA A 185 12.20 25.78 -0.43
N ILE A 186 11.68 25.34 -1.59
CA ILE A 186 10.31 25.66 -2.02
C ILE A 186 9.31 24.99 -1.06
N ALA A 187 9.54 23.75 -0.63
CA ALA A 187 8.68 23.04 0.32
C ALA A 187 8.65 23.78 1.67
N ALA A 188 9.80 24.26 2.16
CA ALA A 188 9.88 25.08 3.36
C ALA A 188 9.08 26.39 3.21
N SER A 189 9.05 27.00 2.02
CA SER A 189 8.21 28.18 1.74
C SER A 189 6.72 27.85 1.83
N TYR A 190 6.28 26.76 1.21
CA TYR A 190 4.89 26.30 1.31
C TYR A 190 4.50 25.94 2.75
N ARG A 191 5.37 25.26 3.51
CA ARG A 191 5.15 24.96 4.93
C ARG A 191 4.90 26.22 5.75
N ARG A 192 5.69 27.28 5.53
CA ARG A 192 5.49 28.58 6.20
C ARG A 192 4.18 29.25 5.80
N ARG A 193 3.88 29.31 4.49
CA ARG A 193 2.67 29.95 3.96
C ARG A 193 1.38 29.26 4.40
N CYS A 194 1.40 27.93 4.50
CA CYS A 194 0.23 27.12 4.78
C CYS A 194 0.15 26.62 6.23
N ALA A 195 1.09 27.00 7.11
CA ALA A 195 1.24 26.44 8.46
C ALA A 195 -0.05 26.41 9.28
N ARG A 196 -0.93 27.39 9.10
CA ARG A 196 -2.21 27.52 9.82
C ARG A 196 -3.44 27.24 8.95
N THR A 197 -3.24 26.97 7.66
CA THR A 197 -4.33 26.80 6.71
C THR A 197 -4.49 25.37 6.24
N TRP A 198 -3.52 24.46 6.43
CA TRP A 198 -3.65 23.06 5.97
C TRP A 198 -4.95 22.35 6.37
N THR A 199 -5.52 22.71 7.53
CA THR A 199 -6.75 22.12 8.07
C THR A 199 -7.98 23.01 7.87
N THR A 200 -7.88 24.14 7.17
CA THR A 200 -9.07 24.91 6.76
C THR A 200 -9.74 24.19 5.59
N ALA A 201 -11.08 24.25 5.52
CA ALA A 201 -11.84 23.54 4.51
C ALA A 201 -11.37 23.81 3.07
N SER A 202 -11.10 25.08 2.72
CA SER A 202 -10.69 25.48 1.38
C SER A 202 -9.30 24.96 1.01
N GLN A 203 -8.29 25.18 1.85
CA GLN A 203 -6.92 24.74 1.60
C GLN A 203 -6.81 23.21 1.63
N PHE A 204 -7.49 22.55 2.57
CA PHE A 204 -7.49 21.10 2.68
C PHE A 204 -8.04 20.45 1.41
N ARG A 205 -9.24 20.87 0.96
CA ARG A 205 -9.86 20.42 -0.29
C ARG A 205 -8.95 20.68 -1.49
N ALA A 206 -8.44 21.90 -1.61
CA ALA A 206 -7.55 22.27 -2.71
C ALA A 206 -6.30 21.38 -2.75
N THR A 207 -5.73 21.05 -1.59
CA THR A 207 -4.56 20.17 -1.49
C THR A 207 -4.89 18.74 -1.93
N LEU A 208 -6.03 18.18 -1.50
CA LEU A 208 -6.46 16.84 -1.92
C LEU A 208 -6.80 16.76 -3.41
N LEU A 209 -7.35 17.83 -4.00
CA LEU A 209 -7.59 17.90 -5.45
C LEU A 209 -6.28 17.85 -6.28
N VAL A 210 -5.18 18.44 -5.77
CA VAL A 210 -3.87 18.30 -6.42
C VAL A 210 -3.43 16.84 -6.41
N TRP A 211 -3.56 16.15 -5.27
CA TRP A 211 -3.25 14.71 -5.19
C TRP A 211 -4.15 13.89 -6.12
N ASP A 212 -5.47 14.06 -6.05
CA ASP A 212 -6.45 13.33 -6.84
C ASP A 212 -6.19 13.45 -8.36
N HIS A 213 -5.85 14.67 -8.81
CA HIS A 213 -5.48 14.93 -10.20
C HIS A 213 -4.25 14.12 -10.65
N LEU A 214 -3.22 14.07 -9.81
CA LEU A 214 -1.97 13.37 -10.11
C LEU A 214 -2.15 11.85 -10.05
N LEU A 215 -2.95 11.36 -9.11
CA LEU A 215 -3.28 9.93 -8.97
C LEU A 215 -4.17 9.43 -10.11
N SER A 216 -4.96 10.31 -10.73
CA SER A 216 -5.77 10.00 -11.92
C SER A 216 -4.96 9.87 -13.22
N GLY A 217 -3.62 9.84 -13.16
CA GLY A 217 -2.73 9.58 -14.30
C GLY A 217 -2.37 10.79 -15.15
N ARG A 218 -2.79 12.01 -14.78
CA ARG A 218 -2.42 13.24 -15.49
C ARG A 218 -1.10 13.77 -14.94
N ARG A 219 0.00 13.49 -15.65
CA ARG A 219 1.34 13.95 -15.26
C ARG A 219 1.42 15.48 -15.29
N PRO A 220 2.11 16.10 -14.31
CA PRO A 220 2.44 17.51 -14.39
C PRO A 220 3.41 17.72 -15.58
N PRO A 221 3.41 18.92 -16.19
CA PRO A 221 4.38 19.24 -17.23
C PRO A 221 5.81 19.18 -16.67
N LEU A 222 6.73 18.61 -17.46
CA LEU A 222 8.15 18.44 -17.11
C LEU A 222 8.82 19.80 -16.78
N GLY A 223 9.76 19.80 -15.83
CA GLY A 223 10.61 20.95 -15.50
C GLY A 223 10.21 21.71 -14.23
N ARG A 224 10.37 23.04 -14.19
CA ARG A 224 10.18 23.86 -12.96
C ARG A 224 8.81 23.67 -12.29
N GLN A 225 7.76 23.44 -13.06
CA GLN A 225 6.40 23.21 -12.55
C GLN A 225 6.29 21.88 -11.78
N GLU A 226 7.06 20.86 -12.18
CA GLU A 226 7.15 19.59 -11.48
C GLU A 226 7.81 19.76 -10.11
N HIS A 227 8.91 20.53 -10.03
CA HIS A 227 9.59 20.84 -8.77
C HIS A 227 8.69 21.61 -7.80
N GLU A 228 7.94 22.60 -8.28
CA GLU A 228 7.00 23.36 -7.46
C GLU A 228 5.85 22.48 -6.94
N THR A 229 5.33 21.61 -7.80
CA THR A 229 4.29 20.65 -7.41
C THR A 229 4.82 19.66 -6.38
N ALA A 230 5.98 19.04 -6.62
CA ALA A 230 6.61 18.12 -5.68
C ALA A 230 6.86 18.79 -4.31
N ALA A 231 7.39 20.02 -4.32
CA ALA A 231 7.61 20.79 -3.11
C ALA A 231 6.32 21.07 -2.31
N PHE A 232 5.22 21.38 -3.00
CA PHE A 232 3.92 21.57 -2.37
C PHE A 232 3.38 20.28 -1.76
N LEU A 233 3.50 19.15 -2.46
CA LEU A 233 3.07 17.85 -1.93
C LEU A 233 3.88 17.48 -0.68
N LEU A 234 5.21 17.60 -0.72
CA LEU A 234 6.09 17.36 0.42
C LEU A 234 5.76 18.28 1.60
N ALA A 235 5.49 19.56 1.34
CA ALA A 235 5.05 20.50 2.36
C ALA A 235 3.71 20.11 2.99
N GLY A 236 2.77 19.58 2.21
CA GLY A 236 1.49 19.06 2.70
C GLY A 236 1.67 17.84 3.60
N LEU A 237 2.61 16.94 3.27
CA LEU A 237 2.86 15.72 4.05
C LEU A 237 3.44 15.97 5.45
N SER A 238 3.95 17.18 5.75
CA SER A 238 4.30 17.55 7.13
C SER A 238 3.06 17.77 8.01
N CYS A 239 1.88 17.95 7.41
CA CYS A 239 0.61 17.99 8.14
C CYS A 239 0.03 16.56 8.25
N LYS A 240 -0.13 16.07 9.49
CA LYS A 240 -0.75 14.76 9.76
C LYS A 240 -2.11 14.61 9.06
N ALA A 241 -2.95 15.64 9.12
CA ALA A 241 -4.29 15.62 8.53
C ALA A 241 -4.25 15.34 7.02
N ILE A 242 -3.39 16.08 6.30
CA ILE A 242 -3.21 15.90 4.85
C ILE A 242 -2.64 14.52 4.56
N ARG A 243 -1.56 14.13 5.25
CA ARG A 243 -0.90 12.84 5.06
C ARG A 243 -1.85 11.65 5.23
N ASP A 244 -2.60 11.63 6.33
CA ASP A 244 -3.55 10.57 6.62
C ASP A 244 -4.68 10.56 5.57
N SER A 245 -5.14 11.74 5.14
CA SER A 245 -6.22 11.87 4.15
C SER A 245 -5.78 11.49 2.74
N VAL A 246 -4.51 11.64 2.38
CA VAL A 246 -3.97 11.19 1.09
C VAL A 246 -4.02 9.66 0.98
N LEU A 247 -3.81 8.92 2.07
CA LEU A 247 -3.93 7.46 2.08
C LEU A 247 -5.40 7.05 1.88
N VAL A 248 -6.34 7.71 2.56
CA VAL A 248 -7.78 7.48 2.39
C VAL A 248 -8.25 7.90 1.00
N LEU A 249 -7.74 9.01 0.46
CA LEU A 249 -8.00 9.44 -0.91
C LEU A 249 -7.60 8.36 -1.91
N ALA A 250 -6.38 7.82 -1.77
CA ALA A 250 -5.87 6.80 -2.66
C ALA A 250 -6.65 5.48 -2.54
N GLY A 251 -7.07 5.09 -1.34
CA GLY A 251 -7.77 3.82 -1.14
C GLY A 251 -9.30 3.85 -1.27
N CYS A 252 -9.93 4.99 -0.98
CA CYS A 252 -11.39 5.12 -0.84
C CYS A 252 -11.98 6.24 -1.72
N GLY A 253 -11.15 7.15 -2.23
CA GLY A 253 -11.57 8.30 -3.05
C GLY A 253 -11.71 9.61 -2.28
N LEU A 254 -11.85 10.71 -3.03
CA LEU A 254 -11.81 12.09 -2.52
C LEU A 254 -12.91 12.38 -1.49
N GLU A 255 -14.14 12.00 -1.79
CA GLU A 255 -15.28 12.26 -0.90
C GLU A 255 -15.12 11.56 0.45
N ALA A 256 -14.65 10.31 0.46
CA ALA A 256 -14.42 9.55 1.68
C ALA A 256 -13.31 10.19 2.55
N ALA A 257 -12.24 10.67 1.91
CA ALA A 257 -11.16 11.37 2.60
C ALA A 257 -11.63 12.68 3.24
N GLU A 258 -12.38 13.51 2.50
CA GLU A 258 -12.87 14.80 2.99
C GLU A 258 -13.93 14.65 4.08
N GLN A 259 -14.92 13.79 3.86
CA GLN A 259 -15.98 13.56 4.84
C GLN A 259 -15.44 12.92 6.11
N GLY A 260 -14.52 11.95 5.99
CA GLY A 260 -13.84 11.33 7.12
C GLY A 260 -13.01 12.31 7.93
N ALA A 261 -12.20 13.14 7.28
CA ALA A 261 -11.39 14.15 7.96
C ALA A 261 -12.24 15.20 8.68
N ARG A 262 -13.38 15.62 8.09
CA ARG A 262 -14.36 16.51 8.75
C ARG A 262 -15.05 15.82 9.92
N ALA A 263 -15.48 14.57 9.75
CA ALA A 263 -16.17 13.80 10.78
C ALA A 263 -15.28 13.55 12.01
N CYS A 264 -13.97 13.37 11.81
CA CYS A 264 -12.99 13.25 12.88
C CYS A 264 -12.54 14.60 13.47
N GLY A 265 -13.13 15.72 13.04
CA GLY A 265 -12.82 17.06 13.56
C GLY A 265 -11.42 17.58 13.19
N VAL A 266 -10.80 17.01 12.15
CA VAL A 266 -9.44 17.37 11.73
C VAL A 266 -9.45 18.59 10.79
N VAL A 267 -10.58 18.83 10.12
CA VAL A 267 -10.80 19.96 9.21
C VAL A 267 -11.84 20.90 9.82
N ALA A 268 -11.53 22.20 9.84
CA ALA A 268 -12.43 23.22 10.38
C ALA A 268 -13.72 23.36 9.53
N ASP A 269 -14.84 23.62 10.19
CA ASP A 269 -16.13 23.86 9.51
C ASP A 269 -16.07 25.15 8.65
N PRO A 270 -16.83 25.22 7.54
CA PRO A 270 -16.74 26.27 6.52
C PRO A 270 -17.18 27.68 6.96
N GLY A 271 -17.39 27.93 8.25
CA GLY A 271 -17.88 29.21 8.78
C GLY A 271 -16.84 30.34 8.86
N LEU A 272 -15.58 30.07 8.50
CA LEU A 272 -14.52 31.08 8.43
C LEU A 272 -14.46 31.71 7.03
N PRO A 273 -14.12 33.00 6.90
CA PRO A 273 -14.01 33.65 5.59
C PRO A 273 -13.06 32.88 4.67
N GLU A 274 -13.54 32.55 3.47
CA GLU A 274 -12.81 31.80 2.45
C GLU A 274 -11.59 32.59 1.97
N MET A 275 -10.45 32.33 2.59
CA MET A 275 -9.17 32.71 2.02
C MET A 275 -8.90 31.83 0.79
N ALA A 276 -8.47 32.47 -0.31
CA ALA A 276 -8.06 31.77 -1.51
C ALA A 276 -6.96 30.74 -1.15
N PRO A 277 -7.13 29.46 -1.52
CA PRO A 277 -6.17 28.43 -1.16
C PRO A 277 -4.84 28.67 -1.87
N VAL A 278 -3.76 28.35 -1.17
CA VAL A 278 -2.41 28.35 -1.73
C VAL A 278 -2.20 27.00 -2.43
N VAL A 279 -2.08 27.02 -3.75
CA VAL A 279 -1.74 25.86 -4.58
C VAL A 279 -0.64 26.22 -5.58
N PRO A 280 0.12 25.22 -6.10
CA PRO A 280 1.08 25.44 -7.17
C PRO A 280 0.43 26.09 -8.38
N ARG A 281 1.17 26.92 -9.12
CA ARG A 281 0.60 27.63 -10.28
C ARG A 281 0.02 26.69 -11.34
N ALA A 282 0.71 25.59 -11.65
CA ALA A 282 0.21 24.56 -12.56
C ALA A 282 -1.10 23.91 -12.10
N ALA A 283 -1.36 23.86 -10.78
CA ALA A 283 -2.62 23.39 -10.22
C ALA A 283 -3.69 24.50 -10.21
N ALA A 284 -3.32 25.74 -9.88
CA ALA A 284 -4.22 26.89 -9.88
C ALA A 284 -4.89 27.12 -11.24
N GLU A 285 -4.11 27.06 -12.32
CA GLU A 285 -4.60 27.27 -13.70
C GLU A 285 -5.58 26.15 -14.16
N ARG A 286 -5.55 24.98 -13.51
CA ARG A 286 -6.39 23.81 -13.85
C ARG A 286 -7.58 23.62 -12.90
N SER A 287 -7.44 23.95 -11.61
CA SER A 287 -8.55 23.97 -10.65
C SER A 287 -9.60 25.02 -11.03
N LEU A 288 -9.18 26.19 -11.51
CA LEU A 288 -10.06 27.22 -12.09
C LEU A 288 -10.84 26.73 -13.32
N ALA A 289 -10.32 25.73 -14.04
CA ALA A 289 -11.01 25.13 -15.20
C ALA A 289 -12.01 24.03 -14.80
N LEU A 290 -11.86 23.41 -13.62
CA LEU A 290 -12.77 22.38 -13.09
C LEU A 290 -13.96 22.98 -12.32
N GLU A 291 -13.80 24.17 -11.75
CA GLU A 291 -14.86 24.92 -11.05
C GLU A 291 -15.66 25.87 -11.96
N ALA A 292 -15.23 26.05 -13.21
CA ALA A 292 -16.01 26.80 -14.19
C ALA A 292 -17.35 26.07 -14.46
N PRO A 293 -18.52 26.75 -14.36
CA PRO A 293 -19.79 26.13 -14.74
C PRO A 293 -19.65 25.63 -16.17
N ARG A 294 -19.99 24.36 -16.42
CA ARG A 294 -20.06 23.82 -17.79
C ARG A 294 -21.05 24.68 -18.58
N GLY A 295 -20.51 25.64 -19.33
CA GLY A 295 -21.27 26.58 -20.13
C GLY A 295 -22.12 25.80 -21.13
N ARG A 296 -23.42 26.07 -21.08
CA ARG A 296 -24.42 25.68 -22.08
C ARG A 296 -23.85 25.96 -23.47
N GLU A 297 -23.85 24.95 -24.34
CA GLU A 297 -23.40 25.10 -25.72
C GLU A 297 -24.13 26.27 -26.42
N PRO A 298 -23.44 27.09 -27.24
CA PRO A 298 -24.10 28.12 -28.03
C PRO A 298 -24.92 27.44 -29.13
N GLY A 299 -26.24 27.57 -29.02
CA GLY A 299 -27.20 27.02 -29.98
C GLY A 299 -26.97 27.55 -31.39
N GLY A 300 -26.86 26.61 -32.33
CA GLY A 300 -26.84 26.86 -33.76
C GLY A 300 -28.25 26.92 -34.37
N SER A 301 -28.49 28.06 -35.01
CA SER A 301 -29.24 28.25 -36.26
C SER A 301 -30.73 28.63 -36.27
N PRO A 302 -31.13 29.41 -37.31
CA PRO A 302 -32.30 30.28 -37.30
C PRO A 302 -33.42 29.77 -38.23
N GLY A 303 -34.64 30.22 -38.00
CA GLY A 303 -35.68 30.20 -39.04
C GLY A 303 -37.11 30.07 -38.51
N GLY A 304 -37.98 30.96 -38.99
CA GLY A 304 -39.42 30.73 -38.96
C GLY A 304 -40.24 31.86 -38.35
N ALA A 305 -40.42 32.95 -39.10
CA ALA A 305 -41.45 33.93 -38.83
C ALA A 305 -42.85 33.33 -38.97
N ARG A 306 -43.77 33.64 -38.05
CA ARG A 306 -45.19 33.90 -38.35
C ARG A 306 -45.86 34.74 -37.25
N ARG A 307 -46.63 35.71 -37.73
CA ARG A 307 -47.36 36.78 -37.04
C ARG A 307 -48.69 36.30 -36.41
N ALA A 308 -49.14 37.08 -35.41
CA ALA A 308 -50.51 37.35 -34.91
C ALA A 308 -50.60 37.03 -33.39
N ARG A 309 -51.17 37.83 -32.48
CA ARG A 309 -52.01 39.05 -32.51
C ARG A 309 -51.95 39.70 -31.10
N ARG A 310 -52.31 40.98 -31.03
CA ARG A 310 -52.46 41.83 -29.81
C ARG A 310 -53.44 41.27 -28.77
N GLY A 311 -53.17 41.59 -27.50
CA GLY A 311 -54.11 41.60 -26.39
C GLY A 311 -53.48 42.27 -25.17
N ASP A 312 -53.94 43.49 -24.86
CA ASP A 312 -53.54 44.30 -23.70
C ASP A 312 -54.09 43.73 -22.38
N GLY A 313 -53.35 43.91 -21.27
CA GLY A 313 -53.92 43.88 -19.91
C GLY A 313 -52.99 43.30 -18.82
N PRO A 314 -52.96 43.87 -17.60
CA PRO A 314 -51.76 43.96 -16.79
C PRO A 314 -51.73 43.03 -15.56
N TYR A 315 -50.55 42.98 -14.92
CA TYR A 315 -50.31 42.53 -13.53
C TYR A 315 -50.23 41.01 -13.27
N ALA A 316 -49.02 40.57 -12.92
CA ALA A 316 -48.66 39.62 -11.85
C ALA A 316 -47.42 38.80 -12.27
N ALA A 317 -46.28 39.13 -11.68
CA ALA A 317 -45.09 38.29 -11.76
C ALA A 317 -45.32 37.00 -10.93
N PRO A 318 -45.13 35.79 -11.49
CA PRO A 318 -45.07 34.59 -10.68
C PRO A 318 -43.63 34.30 -10.25
N ASN A 319 -43.55 33.90 -8.98
CA ASN A 319 -42.38 33.49 -8.22
C ASN A 319 -41.26 32.79 -8.99
N ARG A 320 -40.03 33.28 -8.79
CA ARG A 320 -38.82 32.46 -8.85
C ARG A 320 -38.90 31.43 -7.72
N GLU A 321 -39.33 30.22 -8.06
CA GLU A 321 -39.11 29.06 -7.20
C GLU A 321 -37.61 28.94 -6.93
N SER A 322 -37.32 28.97 -5.64
CA SER A 322 -36.03 28.81 -5.03
C SER A 322 -35.44 27.47 -5.46
N ILE A 323 -34.37 27.50 -6.25
CA ILE A 323 -33.42 26.39 -6.28
C ILE A 323 -32.79 26.39 -4.89
N GLY A 324 -33.35 25.58 -4.00
CA GLY A 324 -32.84 25.39 -2.66
C GLY A 324 -31.39 24.94 -2.73
N PHE A 325 -30.48 25.84 -2.37
CA PHE A 325 -29.21 25.45 -1.79
C PHE A 325 -29.54 24.55 -0.61
N ILE A 326 -29.33 23.24 -0.75
CA ILE A 326 -29.25 22.36 0.41
C ILE A 326 -27.95 22.74 1.11
N SER A 327 -28.00 23.76 1.96
CA SER A 327 -27.09 23.89 3.09
C SER A 327 -27.39 22.72 4.01
N GLY A 328 -26.79 21.56 3.70
CA GLY A 328 -26.80 20.43 4.60
C GLY A 328 -26.17 20.89 5.91
N GLY A 329 -27.01 21.03 6.94
CA GLY A 329 -26.52 21.15 8.31
C GLY A 329 -25.57 19.99 8.62
N PRO A 330 -24.73 20.11 9.66
CA PRO A 330 -23.82 19.03 10.02
C PRO A 330 -24.60 17.72 10.13
N PRO A 331 -24.11 16.61 9.52
CA PRO A 331 -24.84 15.35 9.52
C PRO A 331 -25.17 14.94 10.96
N PRO A 332 -26.30 14.23 11.17
CA PRO A 332 -26.70 13.77 12.50
C PRO A 332 -25.54 13.05 13.20
N VAL A 333 -25.43 13.23 14.52
CA VAL A 333 -24.26 12.80 15.33
C VAL A 333 -23.90 11.34 15.09
N GLY A 334 -24.88 10.44 14.92
CA GLY A 334 -24.64 9.03 14.63
C GLY A 334 -23.98 8.76 13.27
N GLU A 335 -24.32 9.54 12.24
CA GLU A 335 -23.72 9.44 10.91
C GLU A 335 -22.27 9.97 10.93
N ARG A 336 -22.02 11.06 11.67
CA ARG A 336 -20.66 11.58 11.89
C ARG A 336 -19.74 10.55 12.56
N VAL A 337 -20.21 9.88 13.62
CA VAL A 337 -19.41 8.86 14.33
C VAL A 337 -19.09 7.68 13.40
N GLY A 338 -20.06 7.23 12.60
CA GLY A 338 -19.87 6.16 11.61
C GLY A 338 -18.82 6.51 10.55
N THR A 339 -18.89 7.71 9.99
CA THR A 339 -17.93 8.18 8.98
C THR A 339 -16.51 8.33 9.54
N CYS A 340 -16.36 8.90 10.75
CA CYS A 340 -15.03 8.98 11.38
C CYS A 340 -14.45 7.58 11.65
N ARG A 341 -15.28 6.64 12.12
CA ARG A 341 -14.85 5.27 12.34
C ARG A 341 -14.36 4.60 11.05
N ARG A 342 -15.10 4.70 9.94
CA ARG A 342 -14.66 4.14 8.64
C ARG A 342 -13.32 4.71 8.20
N TYR A 343 -13.14 6.02 8.35
CA TYR A 343 -11.88 6.70 8.05
C TYR A 343 -10.72 6.16 8.88
N THR A 344 -10.90 6.01 10.20
CA THR A 344 -9.84 5.48 11.08
C THR A 344 -9.61 3.98 10.88
N ASP A 345 -10.67 3.20 10.69
CA ASP A 345 -10.60 1.75 10.47
C ASP A 345 -9.83 1.46 9.18
N PHE A 346 -10.04 2.24 8.12
CA PHE A 346 -9.21 2.16 6.92
C PHE A 346 -7.72 2.40 7.22
N LEU A 347 -7.37 3.47 7.92
CA LEU A 347 -5.96 3.81 8.20
C LEU A 347 -5.21 2.74 9.01
N VAL A 348 -5.92 2.01 9.87
CA VAL A 348 -5.32 0.96 10.71
C VAL A 348 -5.55 -0.45 10.16
N GLY A 349 -6.10 -0.60 8.96
CA GLY A 349 -6.28 -1.89 8.31
C GLY A 349 -7.46 -2.72 8.83
N ARG A 350 -8.49 -2.11 9.42
CA ARG A 350 -9.69 -2.79 9.95
C ARG A 350 -10.93 -2.63 9.06
N SER A 351 -10.73 -2.20 7.82
CA SER A 351 -11.80 -2.19 6.83
C SER A 351 -11.88 -3.56 6.17
N SER A 352 -13.07 -4.09 5.98
CA SER A 352 -13.32 -5.28 5.17
C SER A 352 -13.45 -4.97 3.68
N GLU A 353 -13.63 -3.69 3.32
CA GLU A 353 -13.69 -3.26 1.92
C GLU A 353 -12.30 -3.20 1.28
N ALA A 354 -12.21 -3.69 0.04
CA ALA A 354 -10.97 -3.64 -0.74
C ALA A 354 -10.60 -2.17 -1.05
N PRO A 355 -9.35 -1.77 -0.80
CA PRO A 355 -8.84 -0.49 -1.29
C PRO A 355 -8.89 -0.42 -2.83
N ARG A 356 -8.98 0.80 -3.36
CA ARG A 356 -8.80 1.09 -4.79
C ARG A 356 -7.32 0.89 -5.17
N TRP A 357 -6.97 -0.35 -5.49
CA TRP A 357 -5.59 -0.76 -5.73
C TRP A 357 -4.90 0.04 -6.83
N ASP A 358 -5.55 0.30 -7.96
CA ASP A 358 -4.96 1.08 -9.07
C ASP A 358 -4.53 2.48 -8.62
N THR A 359 -5.32 3.13 -7.77
CA THR A 359 -5.03 4.48 -7.25
C THR A 359 -3.96 4.44 -6.16
N LEU A 360 -3.92 3.39 -5.33
CA LEU A 360 -2.81 3.15 -4.39
C LEU A 360 -1.49 2.85 -5.11
N ASP A 361 -1.54 2.14 -6.23
CA ASP A 361 -0.38 1.85 -7.08
C ASP A 361 0.15 3.15 -7.71
N ALA A 362 -0.74 4.01 -8.22
CA ALA A 362 -0.36 5.36 -8.67
C ALA A 362 0.23 6.22 -7.54
N ALA A 363 -0.31 6.11 -6.32
CA ALA A 363 0.20 6.83 -5.16
C ALA A 363 1.59 6.35 -4.76
N TYR A 364 1.83 5.03 -4.79
CA TYR A 364 3.13 4.43 -4.55
C TYR A 364 4.18 4.96 -5.54
N ASP A 365 3.86 4.99 -6.84
CA ASP A 365 4.76 5.51 -7.88
C ASP A 365 5.06 7.00 -7.74
N LEU A 366 4.07 7.80 -7.32
CA LEU A 366 4.26 9.22 -7.05
C LEU A 366 5.13 9.42 -5.80
N LEU A 367 4.91 8.65 -4.74
CA LEU A 367 5.71 8.69 -3.51
C LEU A 367 7.16 8.26 -3.76
N LEU A 368 7.42 7.28 -4.62
CA LEU A 368 8.80 6.93 -5.02
C LEU A 368 9.52 8.12 -5.67
N ARG A 369 8.84 8.87 -6.54
CA ARG A 369 9.40 10.10 -7.13
C ARG A 369 9.65 11.19 -6.09
N LEU A 370 8.70 11.39 -5.17
CA LEU A 370 8.84 12.35 -4.07
C LEU A 370 9.99 11.96 -3.12
N ALA A 371 10.19 10.67 -2.84
CA ALA A 371 11.28 10.17 -2.02
C ALA A 371 12.66 10.49 -2.62
N ALA A 372 12.74 10.54 -3.95
CA ALA A 372 13.96 10.82 -4.70
C ALA A 372 14.43 12.28 -4.63
N VAL A 373 13.48 13.21 -4.41
CA VAL A 373 13.72 14.67 -4.36
C VAL A 373 13.52 15.27 -2.97
N SER A 374 13.34 14.45 -1.94
CA SER A 374 13.13 14.90 -0.55
C SER A 374 14.28 14.52 0.37
N ALA A 375 14.38 15.22 1.50
CA ALA A 375 15.34 14.94 2.55
C ALA A 375 14.73 15.17 3.95
N GLY A 376 15.39 14.62 4.98
CA GLY A 376 15.00 14.84 6.38
C GLY A 376 13.56 14.40 6.68
N GLU A 377 12.80 15.29 7.32
CA GLU A 377 11.41 15.01 7.74
C GLU A 377 10.47 14.73 6.55
N SER A 378 10.63 15.45 5.44
CA SER A 378 9.84 15.24 4.22
C SER A 378 10.03 13.82 3.69
N GLN A 379 11.28 13.34 3.63
CA GLN A 379 11.60 12.01 3.16
C GLN A 379 11.14 10.92 4.14
N ALA A 380 11.21 11.18 5.44
CA ALA A 380 10.67 10.28 6.46
C ALA A 380 9.15 10.13 6.36
N ALA A 381 8.42 11.22 6.07
CA ALA A 381 6.99 11.19 5.81
C ALA A 381 6.65 10.31 4.60
N VAL A 382 7.37 10.52 3.48
CA VAL A 382 7.17 9.75 2.24
C VAL A 382 7.48 8.26 2.45
N HIS A 383 8.59 7.92 3.08
CA HIS A 383 8.92 6.52 3.39
C HIS A 383 7.91 5.89 4.36
N SER A 384 7.37 6.64 5.32
CA SER A 384 6.29 6.13 6.18
C SER A 384 5.02 5.80 5.38
N MET A 385 4.68 6.60 4.37
CA MET A 385 3.54 6.33 3.50
C MET A 385 3.79 5.15 2.55
N LEU A 386 4.99 5.06 1.95
CA LEU A 386 5.39 3.88 1.16
C LEU A 386 5.30 2.61 2.00
N GLY A 387 5.80 2.65 3.24
CA GLY A 387 5.70 1.54 4.17
C GLY A 387 4.25 1.19 4.54
N TRP A 388 3.38 2.18 4.72
CA TRP A 388 1.95 1.94 4.94
C TRP A 388 1.28 1.27 3.73
N ILE A 389 1.60 1.68 2.50
CA ILE A 389 1.05 1.06 1.29
C ILE A 389 1.50 -0.41 1.20
N GLU A 390 2.76 -0.70 1.52
CA GLU A 390 3.26 -2.07 1.55
C GLU A 390 2.64 -2.90 2.66
N PHE A 391 2.35 -2.30 3.82
CA PHE A 391 1.54 -2.92 4.86
C PHE A 391 0.14 -3.24 4.33
N ALA A 392 -0.54 -2.30 3.68
CA ALA A 392 -1.85 -2.50 3.07
C ALA A 392 -1.85 -3.64 2.04
N ARG A 393 -0.77 -3.79 1.27
CA ARG A 393 -0.56 -4.88 0.30
C ARG A 393 -0.20 -6.23 0.94
N GLY A 394 -0.15 -6.33 2.27
CA GLY A 394 0.24 -7.54 2.99
C GLY A 394 1.76 -7.81 3.00
N ARG A 395 2.57 -6.86 2.52
CA ARG A 395 4.03 -6.99 2.40
C ARG A 395 4.75 -6.35 3.60
N GLY A 396 4.45 -6.86 4.80
CA GLY A 396 4.94 -6.32 6.07
C GLY A 396 6.47 -6.22 6.18
N SER A 397 7.21 -7.10 5.50
CA SER A 397 8.68 -7.04 5.47
C SER A 397 9.19 -5.81 4.71
N LEU A 398 8.58 -5.51 3.56
CA LEU A 398 8.92 -4.34 2.77
C LEU A 398 8.45 -3.05 3.45
N ALA A 399 7.30 -3.11 4.13
CA ALA A 399 6.83 -2.03 4.99
C ALA A 399 7.85 -1.66 6.08
N CYS A 400 8.35 -2.65 6.83
CA CYS A 400 9.38 -2.45 7.84
C CYS A 400 10.68 -1.87 7.26
N ALA A 401 11.11 -2.32 6.09
CA ALA A 401 12.28 -1.76 5.42
C ALA A 401 12.10 -0.28 5.07
N TYR A 402 10.90 0.14 4.63
CA TYR A 402 10.59 1.55 4.44
C TYR A 402 10.55 2.35 5.75
N PHE A 403 10.00 1.81 6.84
CA PHE A 403 10.03 2.48 8.14
C PHE A 403 11.47 2.67 8.65
N GLU A 404 12.36 1.72 8.41
CA GLU A 404 13.79 1.88 8.73
C GLU A 404 14.48 2.94 7.87
N ARG A 405 14.05 3.12 6.61
CA ARG A 405 14.50 4.27 5.81
C ARG A 405 13.98 5.59 6.36
N ALA A 406 12.74 5.63 6.82
CA ALA A 406 12.18 6.82 7.46
C ALA A 406 12.96 7.21 8.73
N GLU A 407 13.29 6.23 9.58
CA GLU A 407 14.13 6.44 10.78
C GLU A 407 15.56 6.88 10.42
N ARG A 408 16.15 6.35 9.34
CA ARG A 408 17.46 6.84 8.86
C ARG A 408 17.40 8.28 8.34
N ALA A 409 16.32 8.66 7.66
CA ALA A 409 16.13 10.01 7.15
C ALA A 409 15.83 11.03 8.26
N CYS A 410 15.05 10.62 9.27
CA CYS A 410 14.70 11.44 10.43
C CYS A 410 14.55 10.53 11.67
N PRO A 411 15.59 10.42 12.52
CA PRO A 411 15.54 9.58 13.72
C PRO A 411 14.39 9.97 14.66
N GLY A 412 13.61 8.99 15.11
CA GLY A 412 12.47 9.21 16.00
C GLY A 412 11.21 9.72 15.30
N TYR A 413 11.10 9.56 13.97
CA TYR A 413 9.92 9.98 13.23
C TYR A 413 8.68 9.18 13.65
N ARG A 414 7.84 9.79 14.50
CA ARG A 414 6.76 9.12 15.23
C ARG A 414 5.84 8.22 14.41
N LEU A 415 5.50 8.61 13.17
CA LEU A 415 4.60 7.78 12.34
C LEU A 415 5.25 6.43 11.99
N ALA A 416 6.53 6.43 11.61
CA ALA A 416 7.24 5.21 11.25
C ALA A 416 7.30 4.25 12.45
N GLY A 417 7.62 4.76 13.64
CA GLY A 417 7.59 3.98 14.87
C GLY A 417 6.22 3.38 15.20
N LEU A 418 5.14 4.18 15.09
CA LEU A 418 3.78 3.71 15.35
C LEU A 418 3.33 2.61 14.37
N LEU A 419 3.63 2.77 13.07
CA LEU A 419 3.29 1.78 12.05
C LEU A 419 4.13 0.51 12.18
N LYS A 420 5.42 0.65 12.54
CA LYS A 420 6.28 -0.50 12.83
C LYS A 420 5.76 -1.30 14.02
N GLU A 421 5.37 -0.63 15.11
CA GLU A 421 4.76 -1.25 16.29
C GLU A 421 3.46 -1.99 15.94
N LEU A 422 2.61 -1.40 15.10
CA LEU A 422 1.36 -2.03 14.64
C LEU A 422 1.64 -3.38 13.96
N ILE A 423 2.61 -3.44 13.04
CA ILE A 423 2.98 -4.67 12.33
C ILE A 423 3.63 -5.68 13.29
N LEU A 424 4.56 -5.24 14.13
CA LEU A 424 5.27 -6.12 15.06
C LEU A 424 4.35 -6.77 16.09
N ARG A 425 3.21 -6.15 16.42
CA ARG A 425 2.17 -6.72 17.29
C ARG A 425 1.18 -7.63 16.55
N GLY A 426 1.51 -8.05 15.32
CA GLY A 426 0.66 -8.93 14.51
C GLY A 426 -0.49 -8.20 13.82
N GLY A 427 -0.44 -6.86 13.73
CA GLY A 427 -1.39 -6.11 12.92
C GLY A 427 -1.25 -6.53 11.45
N LEU A 428 -2.34 -7.01 10.87
CA LEU A 428 -2.48 -7.27 9.44
C LEU A 428 -3.75 -6.57 8.95
N PRO A 429 -3.74 -5.99 7.73
CA PRO A 429 -4.95 -5.43 7.18
C PRO A 429 -5.97 -6.53 6.93
N GLU A 430 -7.21 -6.33 7.37
CA GLU A 430 -8.32 -7.28 7.25
C GLU A 430 -8.60 -7.63 5.78
N TRP A 431 -8.51 -6.64 4.87
CA TRP A 431 -8.62 -6.87 3.43
C TRP A 431 -7.47 -7.74 2.86
N ALA A 432 -6.32 -7.86 3.52
CA ALA A 432 -5.24 -8.72 3.06
C ALA A 432 -5.48 -10.20 3.41
N CYS A 433 -6.42 -10.49 4.32
CA CYS A 433 -6.76 -11.85 4.75
C CYS A 433 -7.76 -12.56 3.83
N SER A 434 -8.25 -11.89 2.78
CA SER A 434 -9.25 -12.44 1.86
C SER A 434 -8.82 -12.27 0.41
N ALA A 435 -8.81 -13.36 -0.37
CA ALA A 435 -8.37 -13.33 -1.77
C ALA A 435 -9.17 -12.37 -2.67
N GLY A 436 -10.45 -12.12 -2.34
CA GLY A 436 -11.31 -11.21 -3.10
C GLY A 436 -11.03 -9.72 -2.88
N THR A 437 -10.34 -9.38 -1.78
CA THR A 437 -10.08 -7.99 -1.37
C THR A 437 -8.58 -7.66 -1.33
N ALA A 438 -7.73 -8.67 -1.21
CA ALA A 438 -6.28 -8.53 -1.17
C ALA A 438 -5.70 -7.97 -2.48
N TRP A 439 -4.58 -7.27 -2.35
CA TRP A 439 -3.82 -6.80 -3.50
C TRP A 439 -3.23 -7.99 -4.26
N SER A 440 -3.32 -7.96 -5.59
CA SER A 440 -2.74 -8.98 -6.46
C SER A 440 -1.74 -8.36 -7.42
N GLY A 441 -0.45 -8.62 -7.21
CA GLY A 441 0.64 -8.10 -8.07
C GLY A 441 0.66 -8.60 -9.51
N TRP A 442 -0.22 -9.53 -9.84
CA TRP A 442 -0.38 -10.09 -11.20
C TRP A 442 -1.40 -9.34 -12.06
N ARG A 443 -2.12 -8.35 -11.51
CA ARG A 443 -3.04 -7.52 -12.32
C ARG A 443 -2.25 -6.45 -13.06
N GLY A 444 -1.89 -6.76 -14.30
CA GLY A 444 -1.36 -5.76 -15.24
C GLY A 444 -0.17 -6.23 -16.07
N ARG A 445 -0.31 -7.33 -16.81
CA ARG A 445 0.52 -7.59 -18.01
C ARG A 445 -0.08 -8.62 -18.99
N LEU A 446 -1.41 -8.69 -19.08
CA LEU A 446 -2.12 -9.36 -20.17
C LEU A 446 -3.31 -8.47 -20.54
N GLY A 447 -3.05 -7.53 -21.46
CA GLY A 447 -4.09 -6.94 -22.31
C GLY A 447 -4.18 -7.72 -23.60
#